data_AF-A0A969KL91-F1
#
_entry.id   AF-A0A969KL91-F1
#
_cell.length_a   1.000
_cell.length_b   1.000
_cell.length_c   1.000
_cell.angle_alpha   90.00
_cell.angle_beta   90.00
_cell.angle_gamma   90.00
#
_symmetry.space_group_name_H-M   'P 1'
#
loop_
_entity.id
_entity.type
_entity.pdbx_description
1 polymer ?
#
loop_
_entity_poly.entity_id
_entity_poly.type
_entity_poly.pdbx_seq_one_letter_code
_entity_poly.pdbx_strand_id
1 'polypeptide(L)'
;MNIIKDLYSNPKWTPMLPPGVLAWNDISNNEAFQGEVIAYTENAGTVFAKAVKDGLPVAEKTAYLAPPGGPVNQEFNTVGSKDWFVMKGAHNTDAAKQTILALTADLEQMDGMLASSPAYAIPGYTDLWDMSAYTQSNEMSMQIKPAALDPSGINASAWPGPPSAALTAIENAGIYNDMVNAFLTGTPVEEAVATAHDRMVIVFKEFGLPGEEG
;
A
#
# COMPACT_ATOMS: atom_id res chain seq x y z
N MET A 1 -8.39 -22.61 -9.45
CA MET A 1 -7.83 -21.63 -10.40
C MET A 1 -7.15 -20.54 -9.59
N ASN A 2 -5.83 -20.39 -9.68
CA ASN A 2 -5.10 -19.29 -9.04
C ASN A 2 -5.04 -18.12 -10.04
N ILE A 3 -5.63 -16.97 -9.67
CA ILE A 3 -5.78 -15.83 -10.58
C ILE A 3 -4.43 -15.24 -10.99
N ILE A 4 -3.46 -15.15 -10.08
CA ILE A 4 -2.13 -14.59 -10.37
C ILE A 4 -1.40 -15.47 -11.37
N LYS A 5 -1.32 -16.78 -11.12
CA LYS A 5 -0.68 -17.71 -12.06
C LYS A 5 -1.35 -17.68 -13.44
N ASP A 6 -2.68 -17.69 -13.49
CA ASP A 6 -3.41 -17.62 -14.77
C ASP A 6 -3.08 -16.33 -15.53
N LEU A 7 -3.17 -15.16 -14.86
CA LEU A 7 -2.88 -13.86 -15.47
C LEU A 7 -1.50 -13.78 -16.12
N TYR A 8 -0.46 -14.35 -15.47
CA TYR A 8 0.92 -14.24 -15.95
C TYR A 8 1.39 -15.41 -16.84
N SER A 9 0.69 -16.54 -16.88
CA SER A 9 1.12 -17.72 -17.65
C SER A 9 0.18 -18.11 -18.80
N ASN A 10 -1.08 -17.67 -18.78
CA ASN A 10 -2.04 -18.01 -19.83
C ASN A 10 -1.84 -17.09 -21.04
N PRO A 11 -1.56 -17.62 -22.25
CA PRO A 11 -1.35 -16.82 -23.45
C PRO A 11 -2.51 -15.89 -23.81
N LYS A 12 -3.72 -16.20 -23.33
CA LYS A 12 -4.90 -15.34 -23.48
C LYS A 12 -4.66 -13.92 -22.95
N TRP A 13 -3.91 -13.78 -21.86
CA TRP A 13 -3.71 -12.51 -21.17
C TRP A 13 -2.44 -11.78 -21.60
N THR A 14 -1.55 -12.42 -22.38
CA THR A 14 -0.31 -11.81 -22.88
C THR A 14 -0.49 -10.41 -23.47
N PRO A 15 -1.52 -10.11 -24.29
CA PRO A 15 -1.70 -8.76 -24.85
C PRO A 15 -2.02 -7.67 -23.82
N MET A 16 -2.48 -8.04 -22.62
CA MET A 16 -2.80 -7.12 -21.53
C MET A 16 -1.58 -6.80 -20.66
N LEU A 17 -0.57 -7.68 -20.64
CA LEU A 17 0.60 -7.51 -19.79
C LEU A 17 1.58 -6.52 -20.42
N PRO A 18 2.10 -5.54 -19.65
CA PRO A 18 3.10 -4.64 -20.18
C PRO A 18 4.42 -5.40 -20.48
N PRO A 19 5.21 -4.95 -21.48
CA PRO A 19 6.44 -5.61 -21.85
C PRO A 19 7.41 -5.74 -20.65
N GLY A 20 7.97 -6.94 -20.47
CA GLY A 20 8.97 -7.19 -19.44
C GLY A 20 8.46 -7.13 -17.99
N VAL A 21 7.14 -7.19 -17.76
CA VAL A 21 6.53 -7.09 -16.41
C VAL A 21 7.14 -8.03 -15.38
N LEU A 22 7.61 -9.21 -15.79
CA LEU A 22 8.25 -10.19 -14.91
C LEU A 22 9.65 -9.78 -14.40
N ALA A 23 10.25 -8.74 -14.99
CA ALA A 23 11.53 -8.18 -14.60
C ALA A 23 11.41 -6.81 -13.92
N TRP A 24 10.18 -6.36 -13.65
CA TRP A 24 9.93 -5.08 -12.99
C TRP A 24 10.43 -5.09 -11.53
N ASN A 25 10.82 -3.92 -11.07
CA ASN A 25 11.14 -3.64 -9.67
C ASN A 25 10.12 -2.67 -9.08
N ASP A 26 10.34 -2.28 -7.82
CA ASP A 26 9.47 -1.39 -7.06
C ASP A 26 9.14 -0.05 -7.75
N ILE A 27 10.04 0.45 -8.59
CA ILE A 27 9.88 1.75 -9.28
C ILE A 27 9.27 1.58 -10.68
N SER A 28 9.38 0.39 -11.29
CA SER A 28 8.97 0.16 -12.68
C SER A 28 7.49 0.45 -12.93
N ASN A 29 6.60 0.18 -11.97
CA ASN A 29 5.18 0.48 -12.11
C ASN A 29 4.91 2.00 -12.17
N ASN A 30 5.69 2.82 -11.44
CA ASN A 30 5.57 4.28 -11.43
C ASN A 30 5.94 4.84 -12.80
N GLU A 31 7.07 4.39 -13.35
CA GLU A 31 7.54 4.78 -14.68
C GLU A 31 6.56 4.36 -15.77
N ALA A 32 6.05 3.13 -15.70
CA ALA A 32 5.07 2.63 -16.64
C ALA A 32 3.73 3.40 -16.56
N PHE A 33 3.27 3.75 -15.36
CA PHE A 33 2.05 4.54 -15.19
C PHE A 33 2.24 5.96 -15.72
N GLN A 34 3.33 6.63 -15.33
CA GLN A 34 3.67 7.98 -15.78
C GLN A 34 3.88 8.06 -17.30
N GLY A 35 4.42 6.99 -17.90
CA GLY A 35 4.58 6.84 -19.34
C GLY A 35 3.33 6.39 -20.10
N GLU A 36 2.16 6.30 -19.43
CA GLU A 36 0.90 5.82 -20.02
C GLU A 36 0.98 4.41 -20.64
N VAL A 37 1.90 3.57 -20.14
CA VAL A 37 2.08 2.17 -20.58
C VAL A 37 1.05 1.25 -19.95
N ILE A 38 0.62 1.55 -18.71
CA ILE A 38 -0.39 0.79 -17.98
C ILE A 38 -1.59 1.67 -17.64
N ALA A 39 -2.79 1.08 -17.67
CA ALA A 39 -4.03 1.74 -17.30
C ALA A 39 -4.38 1.58 -15.81
N TYR A 40 -3.75 0.63 -15.12
CA TYR A 40 -4.05 0.29 -13.73
C TYR A 40 -2.77 -0.10 -13.00
N THR A 41 -2.63 0.40 -11.77
CA THR A 41 -1.58 0.00 -10.83
C THR A 41 -2.14 0.05 -9.41
N GLU A 42 -1.85 -0.96 -8.61
CA GLU A 42 -2.04 -0.90 -7.17
C GLU A 42 -0.77 -0.28 -6.59
N ASN A 43 -0.85 0.98 -6.18
CA ASN A 43 0.25 1.68 -5.53
C ASN A 43 -0.31 2.76 -4.61
N ALA A 44 0.53 3.30 -3.74
CA ALA A 44 0.21 4.52 -3.02
C ALA A 44 -0.08 5.67 -4.00
N GLY A 45 -0.85 6.67 -3.56
CA GLY A 45 -1.20 7.84 -4.39
C GLY A 45 -0.02 8.70 -4.84
N THR A 46 1.22 8.36 -4.46
CA THR A 46 2.45 9.01 -4.92
C THR A 46 2.59 9.00 -6.44
N VAL A 47 2.07 7.97 -7.14
CA VAL A 47 2.09 7.92 -8.61
C VAL A 47 1.30 9.06 -9.23
N PHE A 48 0.12 9.36 -8.66
CA PHE A 48 -0.71 10.49 -9.06
C PHE A 48 -0.07 11.82 -8.63
N ALA A 49 0.39 11.91 -7.37
CA ALA A 49 1.05 13.12 -6.87
C ALA A 49 2.24 13.55 -7.72
N LYS A 50 3.05 12.58 -8.18
CA LYS A 50 4.18 12.84 -9.08
C LYS A 50 3.71 13.33 -10.45
N ALA A 51 2.68 12.70 -11.03
CA ALA A 51 2.13 13.11 -12.31
C ALA A 51 1.58 14.55 -12.27
N VAL A 52 0.88 14.93 -11.19
CA VAL A 52 0.41 16.31 -10.97
C VAL A 52 1.60 17.27 -10.85
N LYS A 53 2.59 16.94 -10.00
CA LYS A 53 3.77 17.79 -9.77
C LYS A 53 4.57 18.06 -11.04
N ASP A 54 4.69 17.05 -11.89
CA ASP A 54 5.46 17.12 -13.14
C ASP A 54 4.64 17.68 -14.33
N GLY A 55 3.33 17.87 -14.17
CA GLY A 55 2.44 18.30 -15.26
C GLY A 55 2.26 17.23 -16.35
N LEU A 56 2.25 15.95 -15.97
CA LEU A 56 2.06 14.84 -16.92
C LEU A 56 0.58 14.70 -17.34
N PRO A 57 0.28 14.45 -18.63
CA PRO A 57 -1.11 14.31 -19.10
C PRO A 57 -1.92 13.18 -18.44
N VAL A 58 -1.23 12.14 -17.93
CA VAL A 58 -1.88 11.04 -17.21
C VAL A 58 -2.62 11.51 -15.95
N ALA A 59 -2.19 12.62 -15.34
CA ALA A 59 -2.83 13.15 -14.13
C ALA A 59 -4.31 13.48 -14.36
N GLU A 60 -4.64 14.12 -15.50
CA GLU A 60 -6.03 14.48 -15.84
C GLU A 60 -6.93 13.27 -16.13
N LYS A 61 -6.33 12.10 -16.37
CA LYS A 61 -7.03 10.85 -16.73
C LYS A 61 -7.07 9.85 -15.58
N THR A 62 -6.49 10.21 -14.43
CA THR A 62 -6.36 9.29 -13.29
C THR A 62 -7.55 9.40 -12.36
N ALA A 63 -8.05 8.27 -11.89
CA ALA A 63 -9.08 8.17 -10.87
C ALA A 63 -8.67 7.13 -9.81
N TYR A 64 -9.25 7.23 -8.62
CA TYR A 64 -9.11 6.22 -7.58
C TYR A 64 -10.08 5.06 -7.85
N LEU A 65 -9.57 3.84 -7.80
CA LEU A 65 -10.36 2.61 -7.79
C LEU A 65 -10.12 1.89 -6.46
N ALA A 66 -11.17 1.74 -5.65
CA ALA A 66 -11.09 0.93 -4.44
C ALA A 66 -10.68 -0.52 -4.80
N PRO A 67 -9.77 -1.16 -4.04
CA PRO A 67 -9.32 -2.51 -4.35
C PRO A 67 -10.51 -3.48 -4.40
N PRO A 68 -10.64 -4.29 -5.47
CA PRO A 68 -11.70 -5.28 -5.55
C PRO A 68 -11.42 -6.42 -4.58
N GLY A 69 -12.41 -6.82 -3.78
CA GLY A 69 -12.32 -8.02 -2.97
C GLY A 69 -12.36 -9.31 -3.79
N GLY A 70 -12.09 -10.41 -3.11
CA GLY A 70 -12.15 -11.77 -3.64
C GLY A 70 -13.40 -12.55 -3.17
N PRO A 71 -13.50 -13.84 -3.51
CA PRO A 71 -14.64 -14.68 -3.14
C PRO A 71 -14.77 -14.95 -1.63
N VAL A 72 -13.71 -14.72 -0.86
CA VAL A 72 -13.68 -14.92 0.61
C VAL A 72 -13.78 -13.58 1.35
N ASN A 73 -12.93 -12.61 1.00
CA ASN A 73 -13.00 -11.25 1.53
C ASN A 73 -13.55 -10.33 0.45
N GLN A 74 -14.85 -10.00 0.54
CA GLN A 74 -15.57 -9.24 -0.48
C GLN A 74 -15.16 -7.76 -0.55
N GLU A 75 -14.66 -7.24 0.56
CA GLU A 75 -14.08 -5.90 0.64
C GLU A 75 -12.65 -6.05 1.18
N PHE A 76 -11.72 -5.37 0.54
CA PHE A 76 -10.33 -5.34 0.93
C PHE A 76 -9.85 -3.90 0.88
N ASN A 77 -10.36 -3.09 1.82
CA ASN A 77 -10.00 -1.69 1.91
C ASN A 77 -8.75 -1.52 2.76
N THR A 78 -7.65 -1.18 2.08
CA THR A 78 -6.36 -0.90 2.72
C THR A 78 -5.95 0.52 2.41
N VAL A 79 -6.06 1.39 3.40
CA VAL A 79 -5.50 2.73 3.36
C VAL A 79 -4.49 2.83 4.50
N GLY A 80 -3.20 2.89 4.14
CA GLY A 80 -2.12 2.93 5.12
C GLY A 80 -2.05 4.27 5.85
N SER A 81 -1.52 4.25 7.07
CA SER A 81 -1.19 5.46 7.84
C SER A 81 0.32 5.72 7.85
N LYS A 82 0.68 6.97 8.13
CA LYS A 82 2.03 7.36 8.53
C LYS A 82 1.93 8.10 9.85
N ASP A 83 2.74 7.68 10.80
CA ASP A 83 2.72 8.21 12.16
C ASP A 83 3.97 9.03 12.46
N TRP A 84 3.80 10.04 13.31
CA TRP A 84 4.91 10.80 13.88
C TRP A 84 5.39 10.13 15.17
N PHE A 85 6.68 9.83 15.25
CA PHE A 85 7.29 9.20 16.42
C PHE A 85 8.31 10.12 17.10
N VAL A 86 8.29 10.13 18.44
CA VAL A 86 9.38 10.70 19.24
C VAL A 86 10.16 9.55 19.87
N MET A 87 11.43 9.42 19.48
CA MET A 87 12.28 8.33 19.93
C MET A 87 12.55 8.41 21.43
N LYS A 88 12.53 7.25 22.10
CA LYS A 88 12.93 7.15 23.51
C LYS A 88 14.36 7.66 23.69
N GLY A 89 14.56 8.58 24.63
CA GLY A 89 15.87 9.20 24.89
C GLY A 89 16.19 10.42 24.01
N ALA A 90 15.24 10.91 23.21
CA ALA A 90 15.43 12.15 22.46
C ALA A 90 15.77 13.34 23.40
N HIS A 91 16.90 13.99 23.15
CA HIS A 91 17.41 15.07 24.01
C HIS A 91 16.47 16.28 24.08
N ASN A 92 15.70 16.54 23.02
CA ASN A 92 14.78 17.68 22.91
C ASN A 92 13.33 17.22 22.71
N THR A 93 12.84 16.35 23.60
CA THR A 93 11.51 15.75 23.51
C THR A 93 10.37 16.78 23.42
N ASP A 94 10.43 17.86 24.19
CA ASP A 94 9.38 18.88 24.19
C ASP A 94 9.32 19.67 22.89
N ALA A 95 10.48 20.04 22.34
CA ALA A 95 10.56 20.70 21.04
C ALA A 95 10.02 19.79 19.92
N ALA A 96 10.35 18.50 19.93
CA ALA A 96 9.83 17.55 18.95
C ALA A 96 8.30 17.45 19.00
N LYS A 97 7.71 17.39 20.19
CA LYS A 97 6.24 17.41 20.36
C LYS A 97 5.63 18.72 19.86
N GLN A 98 6.26 19.86 20.18
CA GLN A 98 5.79 21.16 19.69
C GLN A 98 5.83 21.25 18.17
N THR A 99 6.86 20.71 17.51
CA THR A 99 6.92 20.65 16.05
C THR A 99 5.78 19.79 15.47
N ILE A 100 5.55 18.61 16.03
CA ILE A 100 4.43 17.75 15.58
C ILE A 100 3.11 18.49 15.72
N LEU A 101 2.84 19.12 16.87
CA LEU A 101 1.64 19.90 17.10
C LEU A 101 1.53 21.10 16.15
N ALA A 102 2.63 21.82 15.90
CA ALA A 102 2.62 22.96 14.99
C ALA A 102 2.27 22.56 13.54
N LEU A 103 2.68 21.36 13.12
CA LEU A 103 2.36 20.82 11.79
C LEU A 103 0.95 20.23 11.71
N THR A 104 0.41 19.70 12.81
CA THR A 104 -0.79 18.85 12.78
C THR A 104 -2.03 19.43 13.46
N ALA A 105 -1.88 20.40 14.36
CA ALA A 105 -2.99 21.01 15.10
C ALA A 105 -3.50 22.31 14.45
N ASP A 106 -2.71 22.92 13.56
CA ASP A 106 -3.12 24.08 12.79
C ASP A 106 -3.71 23.64 11.44
N LEU A 107 -4.91 24.11 11.14
CA LEU A 107 -5.65 23.66 9.96
C LEU A 107 -5.03 24.15 8.65
N GLU A 108 -4.42 25.34 8.63
CA GLU A 108 -3.75 25.87 7.43
C GLU A 108 -2.48 25.05 7.13
N GLN A 109 -1.71 24.70 8.17
CA GLN A 109 -0.56 23.81 8.02
C GLN A 109 -0.96 22.42 7.57
N MET A 110 -2.06 21.88 8.11
CA MET A 110 -2.60 20.59 7.70
C MET A 110 -3.05 20.62 6.23
N ASP A 111 -3.76 21.66 5.79
CA ASP A 111 -4.13 21.84 4.40
C ASP A 111 -2.90 21.94 3.49
N GLY A 112 -1.86 22.65 3.93
CA GLY A 112 -0.57 22.71 3.22
C GLY A 112 0.10 21.33 3.09
N MET A 113 0.07 20.51 4.16
CA MET A 113 0.59 19.15 4.13
C MET A 113 -0.20 18.26 3.16
N LEU A 114 -1.54 18.28 3.23
CA LEU A 114 -2.41 17.51 2.34
C LEU A 114 -2.20 17.93 0.87
N ALA A 115 -2.08 19.24 0.62
CA ALA A 115 -1.83 19.79 -0.70
C ALA A 115 -0.45 19.43 -1.29
N SER A 116 0.54 19.15 -0.44
CA SER A 116 1.91 18.85 -0.89
C SER A 116 2.03 17.51 -1.63
N SER A 117 1.09 16.59 -1.43
CA SER A 117 1.11 15.27 -2.06
C SER A 117 -0.31 14.74 -2.28
N PRO A 118 -1.05 15.25 -3.28
CA PRO A 118 -2.44 14.84 -3.54
C PRO A 118 -2.55 13.32 -3.67
N ALA A 119 -3.64 12.75 -3.13
CA ALA A 119 -3.91 11.31 -3.11
C ALA A 119 -2.97 10.43 -2.27
N TYR A 120 -1.81 10.95 -1.85
CA TYR A 120 -0.91 10.26 -0.94
C TYR A 120 -1.03 10.77 0.49
N ALA A 121 -1.02 12.10 0.65
CA ALA A 121 -1.40 12.76 1.89
C ALA A 121 -2.92 12.93 1.92
N ILE A 122 -3.57 12.17 2.78
CA ILE A 122 -5.01 12.22 3.02
C ILE A 122 -5.29 12.39 4.52
N PRO A 123 -6.47 12.88 4.92
CA PRO A 123 -6.78 13.09 6.33
C PRO A 123 -6.71 11.81 7.16
N GLY A 124 -5.91 11.85 8.24
CA GLY A 124 -5.80 10.77 9.23
C GLY A 124 -6.83 10.84 10.36
N TYR A 125 -7.61 11.93 10.44
CA TYR A 125 -8.67 12.13 11.44
C TYR A 125 -10.01 12.26 10.73
N THR A 126 -11.08 11.64 11.27
CA THR A 126 -12.40 11.62 10.63
C THR A 126 -12.95 13.03 10.39
N ASP A 127 -12.90 13.91 11.39
CA ASP A 127 -13.42 15.29 11.28
C ASP A 127 -12.61 16.14 10.30
N LEU A 128 -11.33 15.82 10.08
CA LEU A 128 -10.45 16.59 9.19
C LEU A 128 -10.89 16.50 7.72
N TRP A 129 -11.60 15.43 7.33
CA TRP A 129 -12.19 15.31 5.99
C TRP A 129 -13.22 16.41 5.70
N ASP A 130 -13.87 16.94 6.73
CA ASP A 130 -14.88 18.00 6.61
C ASP A 130 -14.32 19.37 6.99
N MET A 131 -13.29 19.43 7.83
CA MET A 131 -12.63 20.68 8.22
C MET A 131 -11.65 21.20 7.15
N SER A 132 -10.96 20.31 6.44
CA SER A 132 -9.94 20.69 5.45
C SER A 132 -10.56 21.27 4.19
N ALA A 133 -10.24 22.53 3.88
CA ALA A 133 -10.71 23.17 2.64
C ALA A 133 -10.02 22.53 1.42
N TYR A 134 -8.75 22.15 1.55
CA TYR A 134 -8.04 21.42 0.50
C TYR A 134 -8.73 20.09 0.18
N THR A 135 -8.98 19.23 1.18
CA THR A 135 -9.62 17.92 0.97
C THR A 135 -10.97 18.07 0.28
N GLN A 136 -11.81 19.01 0.72
CA GLN A 136 -13.13 19.23 0.13
C GLN A 136 -13.07 19.73 -1.31
N SER A 137 -12.01 20.43 -1.71
CA SER A 137 -11.84 20.94 -3.07
C SER A 137 -11.12 19.96 -4.01
N ASN A 138 -10.45 18.93 -3.48
CA ASN A 138 -9.69 17.98 -4.25
C ASN A 138 -10.52 16.73 -4.61
N GLU A 139 -10.84 16.57 -5.89
CA GLU A 139 -11.67 15.46 -6.38
C GLU A 139 -11.10 14.08 -6.00
N MET A 140 -9.79 13.88 -6.17
CA MET A 140 -9.14 12.61 -5.85
C MET A 140 -9.26 12.25 -4.37
N SER A 141 -9.12 13.23 -3.47
CA SER A 141 -9.35 13.03 -2.03
C SER A 141 -10.78 12.57 -1.77
N MET A 142 -11.77 13.20 -2.41
CA MET A 142 -13.17 12.82 -2.25
C MET A 142 -13.49 11.43 -2.82
N GLN A 143 -12.79 10.98 -3.86
CA GLN A 143 -12.89 9.60 -4.36
C GLN A 143 -12.31 8.58 -3.38
N ILE A 144 -11.26 8.92 -2.63
CA ILE A 144 -10.62 8.04 -1.63
C ILE A 144 -11.42 7.96 -0.32
N LYS A 145 -12.13 9.04 0.05
CA LYS A 145 -12.86 9.16 1.34
C LYS A 145 -13.70 7.92 1.72
N PRO A 146 -14.50 7.30 0.83
CA PRO A 146 -15.29 6.13 1.18
C PRO A 146 -14.42 4.95 1.65
N ALA A 147 -13.31 4.67 0.97
CA ALA A 147 -12.41 3.57 1.35
C ALA A 147 -11.62 3.90 2.62
N ALA A 148 -11.22 5.17 2.81
CA ALA A 148 -10.47 5.60 4.00
C ALA A 148 -11.32 5.61 5.28
N LEU A 149 -12.64 5.80 5.17
CA LEU A 149 -13.58 5.81 6.29
C LEU A 149 -14.35 4.49 6.44
N ASP A 150 -14.02 3.47 5.64
CA ASP A 150 -14.71 2.20 5.69
C ASP A 150 -14.40 1.46 7.00
N PRO A 151 -15.40 1.16 7.84
CA PRO A 151 -15.19 0.38 9.07
C PRO A 151 -14.75 -1.07 8.82
N SER A 152 -14.88 -1.59 7.59
CA SER A 152 -14.35 -2.90 7.19
C SER A 152 -12.85 -2.89 6.91
N GLY A 153 -12.21 -1.71 6.91
CA GLY A 153 -10.79 -1.54 6.63
C GLY A 153 -9.90 -2.37 7.57
N ILE A 154 -8.87 -2.98 6.99
CA ILE A 154 -7.91 -3.82 7.72
C ILE A 154 -6.47 -3.34 7.51
N ASN A 155 -5.62 -3.61 8.50
CA ASN A 155 -4.18 -3.52 8.28
C ASN A 155 -3.69 -4.80 7.59
N ALA A 156 -3.60 -4.78 6.26
CA ALA A 156 -3.18 -5.94 5.47
C ALA A 156 -1.78 -6.47 5.82
N SER A 157 -0.89 -5.65 6.39
CA SER A 157 0.44 -6.11 6.83
C SER A 157 0.41 -7.01 8.06
N ALA A 158 -0.70 -7.03 8.80
CA ALA A 158 -0.81 -7.74 10.07
C ALA A 158 -2.05 -8.62 10.21
N TRP A 159 -3.12 -8.34 9.46
CA TRP A 159 -4.38 -9.07 9.55
C TRP A 159 -4.20 -10.59 9.34
N PRO A 160 -4.87 -11.45 10.14
CA PRO A 160 -5.80 -11.14 11.23
C PRO A 160 -5.15 -10.87 12.60
N GLY A 161 -3.82 -10.96 12.68
CA GLY A 161 -3.06 -10.74 13.91
C GLY A 161 -2.70 -9.25 14.15
N PRO A 162 -2.03 -8.97 15.28
CA PRO A 162 -1.44 -7.66 15.53
C PRO A 162 -0.10 -7.51 14.78
N PRO A 163 0.33 -6.26 14.47
CA PRO A 163 1.68 -6.01 13.98
C PRO A 163 2.74 -6.59 14.94
N SER A 164 3.81 -7.16 14.39
CA SER A 164 4.90 -7.75 15.17
C SER A 164 6.24 -7.64 14.46
N ALA A 165 7.34 -7.71 15.22
CA ALA A 165 8.68 -7.73 14.64
C ALA A 165 8.92 -8.95 13.72
N ALA A 166 8.24 -10.07 14.00
CA ALA A 166 8.27 -11.27 13.15
C ALA A 166 7.62 -11.01 11.79
N LEU A 167 6.47 -10.34 11.75
CA LEU A 167 5.81 -9.95 10.50
C LEU A 167 6.68 -9.00 9.67
N THR A 168 7.31 -7.99 10.31
CA THR A 168 8.27 -7.12 9.64
C THR A 168 9.48 -7.89 9.10
N ALA A 169 9.96 -8.91 9.83
CA ALA A 169 11.05 -9.76 9.34
C ALA A 169 10.64 -10.62 8.14
N ILE A 170 9.40 -11.13 8.09
CA ILE A 170 8.85 -11.85 6.93
C ILE A 170 8.82 -10.94 5.69
N GLU A 171 8.32 -9.72 5.84
CA GLU A 171 8.26 -8.74 4.74
C GLU A 171 9.66 -8.44 4.20
N ASN A 172 10.61 -8.14 5.09
CA ASN A 172 12.00 -7.85 4.73
C ASN A 172 12.73 -9.06 4.11
N ALA A 173 12.31 -10.28 4.42
CA ALA A 173 12.90 -11.51 3.89
C ALA A 173 12.47 -11.81 2.45
N GLY A 174 11.52 -11.06 1.87
CA GLY A 174 11.10 -11.22 0.48
C GLY A 174 10.35 -12.53 0.20
N ILE A 175 9.82 -13.20 1.24
CA ILE A 175 9.22 -14.54 1.13
C ILE A 175 8.08 -14.57 0.11
N TYR A 176 7.25 -13.52 0.06
CA TYR A 176 6.16 -13.42 -0.92
C TYR A 176 6.67 -13.33 -2.37
N ASN A 177 7.75 -12.58 -2.61
CA ASN A 177 8.34 -12.44 -3.94
C ASN A 177 8.93 -13.76 -4.42
N ASP A 178 9.62 -14.47 -3.53
CA ASP A 178 10.16 -15.80 -3.81
C ASP A 178 9.05 -16.79 -4.15
N MET A 179 7.93 -16.77 -3.39
CA MET A 179 6.77 -17.61 -3.63
C MET A 179 6.17 -17.35 -5.02
N VAL A 180 5.96 -16.08 -5.38
CA VAL A 180 5.42 -15.69 -6.68
C VAL A 180 6.36 -16.13 -7.81
N ASN A 181 7.65 -15.82 -7.68
CA ASN A 181 8.64 -16.23 -8.65
C ASN A 181 8.69 -17.77 -8.83
N ALA A 182 8.60 -18.53 -7.73
CA ALA A 182 8.63 -20.00 -7.78
C ALA A 182 7.49 -20.57 -8.64
N PHE A 183 6.25 -20.12 -8.45
CA PHE A 183 5.13 -20.67 -9.24
C PHE A 183 5.08 -20.14 -10.68
N LEU A 184 5.62 -18.94 -10.94
CA LEU A 184 5.77 -18.40 -12.29
C LEU A 184 6.86 -19.14 -13.09
N THR A 185 7.86 -19.69 -12.41
CA THR A 185 8.98 -20.44 -13.00
C THR A 185 8.77 -21.95 -13.03
N GLY A 186 7.60 -22.44 -12.64
CA GLY A 186 7.17 -23.83 -12.88
C GLY A 186 6.81 -24.64 -11.63
N THR A 187 7.03 -24.11 -10.43
CA THR A 187 6.60 -24.77 -9.19
C THR A 187 5.07 -24.86 -9.13
N PRO A 188 4.48 -25.98 -8.69
CA PRO A 188 3.06 -26.04 -8.35
C PRO A 188 2.69 -24.94 -7.34
N VAL A 189 1.51 -24.34 -7.47
CA VAL A 189 1.11 -23.20 -6.61
C VAL A 189 1.05 -23.65 -5.15
N GLU A 190 0.49 -24.83 -4.91
CA GLU A 190 0.34 -25.42 -3.60
C GLU A 190 1.69 -25.66 -2.92
N GLU A 191 2.69 -26.12 -3.68
CA GLU A 191 4.05 -26.34 -3.19
C GLU A 191 4.79 -25.02 -2.90
N ALA A 192 4.65 -24.02 -3.77
CA ALA A 192 5.23 -22.69 -3.55
C ALA A 192 4.66 -22.03 -2.29
N VAL A 193 3.34 -22.12 -2.10
CA VAL A 193 2.65 -21.59 -0.89
C VAL A 193 3.09 -22.35 0.36
N ALA A 194 3.16 -23.68 0.33
CA ALA A 194 3.65 -24.47 1.46
C ALA A 194 5.09 -24.11 1.84
N THR A 195 5.97 -23.94 0.85
CA THR A 195 7.37 -23.54 1.08
C THR A 195 7.46 -22.14 1.71
N ALA A 196 6.63 -21.20 1.23
CA ALA A 196 6.57 -19.85 1.78
C ALA A 196 6.06 -19.88 3.24
N HIS A 197 5.00 -20.64 3.50
CA HIS A 197 4.46 -20.86 4.83
C HIS A 197 5.52 -21.41 5.80
N ASP A 198 6.23 -22.48 5.43
CA ASP A 198 7.24 -23.10 6.31
C ASP A 198 8.36 -22.12 6.67
N ARG A 199 8.75 -21.25 5.71
CA ARG A 199 9.71 -20.16 5.97
C ARG A 199 9.14 -19.13 6.96
N MET A 200 7.88 -18.74 6.83
CA MET A 200 7.22 -17.82 7.77
C MET A 200 7.14 -18.42 9.18
N VAL A 201 6.80 -19.70 9.30
CA VAL A 201 6.78 -20.44 10.58
C VAL A 201 8.15 -20.40 11.26
N ILE A 202 9.24 -20.59 10.49
CA ILE A 202 10.61 -20.49 11.01
C ILE A 202 10.87 -19.09 11.56
N VAL A 203 10.55 -18.04 10.81
CA VAL A 203 10.73 -16.65 11.27
C VAL A 203 9.98 -16.42 12.57
N PHE A 204 8.72 -16.83 12.69
CA PHE A 204 7.98 -16.69 13.94
C PHE A 204 8.68 -17.40 15.12
N LYS A 205 9.20 -18.63 14.90
CA LYS A 205 9.94 -19.38 15.93
C LYS A 205 11.24 -18.69 16.35
N GLU A 206 11.95 -18.04 15.42
CA GLU A 206 13.16 -17.26 15.74
C GLU A 206 12.86 -16.07 16.67
N PHE A 207 11.65 -15.52 16.60
CA PHE A 207 11.14 -14.49 17.51
C PHE A 207 10.51 -15.05 18.80
N GLY A 208 10.60 -16.37 19.04
CA GLY A 208 10.04 -17.02 20.22
C GLY A 208 8.51 -17.17 20.20
N LEU A 209 7.89 -17.08 19.01
CA LEU A 209 6.46 -17.25 18.80
C LEU A 209 6.15 -18.70 18.35
N PRO A 210 4.91 -19.20 18.53
CA PRO A 210 4.57 -20.61 18.28
C PRO A 210 4.72 -21.06 16.82
N GLY A 211 4.73 -20.13 15.86
CA GLY A 211 4.88 -20.41 14.42
C GLY A 211 3.56 -20.72 13.70
N GLU A 212 2.66 -21.45 14.36
CA GLU A 212 1.30 -21.75 13.89
C GLU A 212 0.32 -21.59 15.06
N GLU A 213 -0.97 -21.35 14.77
CA GLU A 213 -2.03 -21.51 15.77
C GLU A 213 -2.22 -23.00 16.07
N GLY A 214 -2.26 -23.35 17.36
CA GLY A 214 -2.42 -24.73 17.83
C GLY A 214 -3.87 -25.19 17.92
#